data_AF-A0A3D4BB31-F1
#
_entry.id   AF-A0A3D4BB31-F1
#
_cell.length_a   1.000
_cell.length_b   1.000
_cell.length_c   1.000
_cell.angle_alpha   90.00
_cell.angle_beta   90.00
_cell.angle_gamma   90.00
#
_symmetry.space_group_name_H-M   'P 1'
#
loop_
_entity.id
_entity.type
_entity.pdbx_description
1 polymer ?
#
loop_
_entity_poly.entity_id
_entity_poly.type
_entity_poly.pdbx_seq_one_letter_code
_entity_poly.pdbx_strand_id
1 'polypeptide(L)'
;MIDFCHTVKVETGGQALAGAFFGYLMDLAWNDCFFGSETDRSDASTIQRSGHLGLRTVLESSDIDFLVSPYGYAFRGLGGDGLPMPPSESLRIHGKLYLYEEDSRLHNLMDPDGRNYKPEHGPAIHNRCFAQALTHGLGIWWFADWPAGSYEDLPKTEPAFQPLLERYQKIGSWALELDRSPAAEVAVLIDDESFFYETIHNTINLPLIFQQRVWGLPRFGAPHDVYLLQDLVDGKLPPYKLYIFLNPVRLDRARRDALAQQIRRNGQVAVWLYAAGYIEDAPALENMTDLTGFQFGTGKNAWGPMMHINNFQHEITKNIPQDVMWGTNNSLVPLFHIEDPEAIELGQVVYSLGRCKPG
;
A
#
# COMPACT_ATOMS: atom_id res chain seq x y z
N MET A 1 5.22 14.73 17.31
CA MET A 1 5.83 13.38 17.28
C MET A 1 7.35 13.45 17.28
N ILE A 2 7.96 14.09 16.29
CA ILE A 2 9.43 14.27 16.23
C ILE A 2 9.97 14.92 17.51
N ASP A 3 9.40 16.04 17.95
CA ASP A 3 9.82 16.73 19.19
C ASP A 3 9.77 15.85 20.44
N PHE A 4 8.77 14.97 20.53
CA PHE A 4 8.66 14.01 21.63
C PHE A 4 9.80 13.00 21.57
N CYS A 5 10.09 12.44 20.38
CA CYS A 5 11.18 11.48 20.22
C CYS A 5 12.55 12.14 20.45
N HIS A 6 12.73 13.38 19.97
CA HIS A 6 13.92 14.19 20.28
C HIS A 6 14.11 14.36 21.79
N THR A 7 13.04 14.68 22.53
CA THR A 7 13.10 14.79 23.99
C THR A 7 13.56 13.47 24.63
N VAL A 8 13.02 12.33 24.20
CA VAL A 8 13.47 11.00 24.66
C VAL A 8 14.96 10.80 24.36
N LYS A 9 15.44 11.17 23.17
CA LYS A 9 16.86 11.07 22.81
C LYS A 9 17.75 11.92 23.71
N VAL A 10 17.37 13.18 23.98
CA VAL A 10 18.12 14.09 24.85
C VAL A 10 18.17 13.57 26.28
N GLU A 11 17.01 13.24 26.87
CA GLU A 11 16.91 12.82 28.27
C GLU A 11 17.58 11.47 28.54
N THR A 12 17.69 10.61 27.52
CA THR A 12 18.33 9.29 27.65
C THR A 12 19.78 9.26 27.12
N GLY A 13 20.33 10.40 26.69
CA GLY A 13 21.65 10.45 26.05
C GLY A 13 21.76 9.53 24.82
N GLY A 14 20.65 9.33 24.11
CA GLY A 14 20.55 8.47 22.93
C GLY A 14 20.46 6.97 23.20
N GLN A 15 20.37 6.52 24.46
CA GLN A 15 20.33 5.09 24.80
C GLN A 15 18.98 4.42 24.52
N ALA A 16 17.88 5.18 24.56
CA ALA A 16 16.55 4.64 24.25
C ALA A 16 16.22 4.77 22.77
N LEU A 17 15.59 3.74 22.21
CA LEU A 17 14.90 3.84 20.93
C LEU A 17 13.60 4.63 21.12
N ALA A 18 13.29 5.51 20.18
CA ALA A 18 12.09 6.34 20.14
C ALA A 18 11.36 6.16 18.80
N GLY A 19 10.04 6.10 18.87
CA GLY A 19 9.22 5.77 17.73
C GLY A 19 7.73 5.98 18.01
N ALA A 20 6.91 5.67 17.03
CA ALA A 20 5.47 5.88 17.12
C ALA A 20 4.65 5.00 16.19
N PHE A 21 3.37 4.89 16.50
CA PHE A 21 2.33 4.37 15.63
C PHE A 21 2.01 5.40 14.53
N PHE A 22 2.51 5.22 13.30
CA PHE A 22 2.41 6.25 12.26
C PHE A 22 2.49 5.72 10.82
N GLY A 23 2.03 6.52 9.85
CA GLY A 23 2.29 6.30 8.42
C GLY A 23 1.39 5.26 7.73
N TYR A 24 0.12 5.12 8.13
CA TYR A 24 -0.76 4.04 7.67
C TYR A 24 -1.36 4.27 6.28
N LEU A 25 -0.52 4.77 5.36
CA LEU A 25 -0.96 5.29 4.07
C LEU A 25 -1.59 4.22 3.17
N MET A 26 -1.19 2.96 3.34
CA MET A 26 -1.70 1.85 2.55
C MET A 26 -3.07 1.34 3.04
N ASP A 27 -3.42 1.58 4.30
CA ASP A 27 -4.64 1.04 4.93
C ASP A 27 -5.73 2.11 5.12
N LEU A 28 -5.34 3.33 5.51
CA LEU A 28 -6.29 4.44 5.75
C LEU A 28 -6.86 5.09 4.48
N ALA A 29 -6.45 4.62 3.30
CA ALA A 29 -7.13 4.90 2.04
C ALA A 29 -8.60 4.43 2.06
N TRP A 30 -8.93 3.47 2.94
CA TRP A 30 -10.29 3.03 3.28
C TRP A 30 -10.96 3.96 4.34
N ASN A 31 -12.14 3.58 4.82
CA ASN A 31 -13.02 4.31 5.75
C ASN A 31 -12.92 3.83 7.22
N ASP A 32 -13.01 4.75 8.19
CA ASP A 32 -13.00 4.49 9.65
C ASP A 32 -14.07 3.54 10.19
N CYS A 33 -15.15 3.25 9.46
CA CYS A 33 -16.14 2.22 9.82
C CYS A 33 -15.48 0.87 10.20
N PHE A 34 -14.23 0.69 9.77
CA PHE A 34 -13.34 -0.37 10.20
C PHE A 34 -13.18 -0.48 11.75
N PHE A 35 -13.08 0.63 12.48
CA PHE A 35 -12.92 0.67 13.95
C PHE A 35 -14.25 0.60 14.72
N GLY A 36 -15.36 0.25 14.06
CA GLY A 36 -16.63 -0.01 14.73
C GLY A 36 -17.52 1.21 14.95
N SER A 37 -17.36 2.28 14.15
CA SER A 37 -18.40 3.33 14.11
C SER A 37 -19.66 2.75 13.46
N GLU A 38 -20.74 2.61 14.25
CA GLU A 38 -22.05 2.04 13.86
C GLU A 38 -22.82 2.84 12.79
N THR A 39 -22.18 3.84 12.19
CA THR A 39 -22.79 4.71 11.19
C THR A 39 -22.51 4.21 9.78
N ASP A 40 -23.53 4.23 8.94
CA ASP A 40 -23.51 3.94 7.50
C ASP A 40 -22.20 4.31 6.81
N ARG A 41 -21.75 3.41 5.92
CA ARG A 41 -20.64 3.56 4.96
C ARG A 41 -20.26 5.03 4.71
N SER A 42 -19.33 5.57 5.51
CA SER A 42 -18.71 6.85 5.18
C SER A 42 -18.05 6.75 3.80
N ASP A 43 -18.46 7.63 2.90
CA ASP A 43 -17.84 7.82 1.60
C ASP A 43 -16.56 8.66 1.72
N ALA A 44 -16.20 9.11 2.93
CA ALA A 44 -15.00 9.88 3.20
C ALA A 44 -13.82 8.97 3.57
N SER A 45 -12.68 9.20 2.92
CA SER A 45 -11.39 8.60 3.25
C SER A 45 -10.93 9.01 4.64
N THR A 46 -10.25 8.09 5.31
CA THR A 46 -9.68 8.34 6.64
C THR A 46 -8.34 9.06 6.54
N ILE A 47 -7.64 8.92 5.41
CA ILE A 47 -6.23 9.30 5.28
C ILE A 47 -6.01 10.79 5.57
N GLN A 48 -6.80 11.71 4.98
CA GLN A 48 -6.63 13.16 5.19
C GLN A 48 -7.04 13.65 6.57
N ARG A 49 -7.82 12.87 7.34
CA ARG A 49 -8.30 13.26 8.68
C ARG A 49 -7.62 12.51 9.83
N SER A 50 -6.79 11.52 9.51
CA SER A 50 -6.18 10.61 10.48
C SER A 50 -4.94 11.17 11.18
N GLY A 51 -4.30 12.18 10.59
CA GLY A 51 -3.01 12.68 11.05
C GLY A 51 -1.81 11.83 10.63
N HIS A 52 -1.96 10.81 9.77
CA HIS A 52 -0.87 9.95 9.30
C HIS A 52 -0.13 10.47 8.05
N LEU A 53 -0.52 11.63 7.50
CA LEU A 53 0.19 12.29 6.41
C LEU A 53 1.50 12.94 6.90
N GLY A 54 2.44 13.19 5.99
CA GLY A 54 3.77 13.72 6.34
C GLY A 54 4.77 12.61 6.74
N LEU A 55 4.58 11.39 6.24
CA LEU A 55 5.46 10.26 6.51
C LEU A 55 6.90 10.56 6.06
N ARG A 56 7.12 11.24 4.93
CA ARG A 56 8.45 11.67 4.49
C ARG A 56 9.23 12.39 5.61
N THR A 57 8.64 13.42 6.20
CA THR A 57 9.27 14.23 7.27
C THR A 57 9.67 13.37 8.46
N VAL A 58 8.88 12.34 8.77
CA VAL A 58 9.13 11.40 9.86
C VAL A 58 10.28 10.46 9.53
N LEU A 59 10.33 9.94 8.30
CA LEU A 59 11.39 9.06 7.84
C LEU A 59 12.74 9.79 7.74
N GLU A 60 12.75 11.07 7.37
CA GLU A 60 13.99 11.87 7.26
C GLU A 60 14.53 12.34 8.62
N SER A 61 13.74 12.30 9.70
CA SER A 61 14.18 12.72 11.03
C SER A 61 15.14 11.70 11.66
N SER A 62 16.29 12.16 12.18
CA SER A 62 17.23 11.33 12.93
C SER A 62 16.74 10.95 14.34
N ASP A 63 15.70 11.62 14.85
CA ASP A 63 15.18 11.37 16.21
C ASP A 63 14.21 10.17 16.28
N ILE A 64 13.77 9.67 15.12
CA ILE A 64 12.87 8.51 15.00
C ILE A 64 13.69 7.28 14.64
N ASP A 65 13.65 6.21 15.45
CA ASP A 65 14.34 4.95 15.14
C ASP A 65 13.40 3.89 14.56
N PHE A 66 12.14 3.89 14.99
CA PHE A 66 11.17 2.88 14.59
C PHE A 66 9.77 3.45 14.41
N LEU A 67 8.98 2.79 13.57
CA LEU A 67 7.55 3.01 13.45
C LEU A 67 6.81 1.70 13.71
N VAL A 68 5.60 1.81 14.26
CA VAL A 68 4.73 0.68 14.54
C VAL A 68 3.47 0.83 13.71
N SER A 69 2.87 -0.29 13.29
CA SER A 69 1.45 -0.32 12.95
C SER A 69 0.88 -1.69 13.29
N PRO A 70 -0.42 -1.78 13.59
CA PRO A 70 -1.12 -3.05 13.48
C PRO A 70 -1.04 -3.57 12.05
N TYR A 71 -1.35 -4.85 11.87
CA TYR A 71 -1.51 -5.37 10.53
C TYR A 71 -2.84 -4.97 9.89
N GLY A 72 -2.85 -4.97 8.55
CA GLY A 72 -4.02 -4.67 7.75
C GLY A 72 -5.21 -5.56 8.09
N TYR A 73 -6.28 -4.93 8.54
CA TYR A 73 -7.42 -5.67 9.05
C TYR A 73 -8.47 -6.06 8.01
N ALA A 74 -8.24 -5.69 6.74
CA ALA A 74 -9.19 -5.87 5.64
C ALA A 74 -9.58 -7.34 5.40
N PHE A 75 -8.60 -8.24 5.40
CA PHE A 75 -8.81 -9.65 5.14
C PHE A 75 -7.90 -10.51 6.01
N ARG A 76 -8.27 -10.60 7.29
CA ARG A 76 -7.48 -11.27 8.34
C ARG A 76 -7.50 -12.79 8.26
N GLY A 77 -8.62 -13.35 7.76
CA GLY A 77 -8.89 -14.79 7.73
C GLY A 77 -8.02 -15.59 6.75
N LEU A 78 -8.36 -16.86 6.59
CA LEU A 78 -7.73 -17.73 5.59
C LEU A 78 -7.87 -17.16 4.18
N GLY A 79 -6.81 -17.27 3.39
CA GLY A 79 -6.75 -16.74 2.01
C GLY A 79 -6.49 -15.24 1.91
N GLY A 80 -6.46 -14.52 3.04
CA GLY A 80 -5.98 -13.14 3.13
C GLY A 80 -4.46 -13.03 3.24
N ASP A 81 -3.97 -11.84 3.58
CA ASP A 81 -2.55 -11.50 3.60
C ASP A 81 -2.10 -10.79 4.91
N GLY A 82 -0.79 -10.79 5.20
CA GLY A 82 -0.18 -10.16 6.37
C GLY A 82 0.21 -8.71 6.12
N LEU A 83 -0.74 -7.86 5.74
CA LEU A 83 -0.43 -6.60 5.06
C LEU A 83 0.13 -5.50 6.00
N PRO A 84 1.35 -4.97 5.77
CA PRO A 84 1.83 -3.74 6.42
C PRO A 84 0.94 -2.53 6.11
N MET A 85 0.65 -1.68 7.09
CA MET A 85 -0.06 -0.42 6.84
C MET A 85 0.81 0.72 6.27
N PRO A 86 2.11 0.85 6.61
CA PRO A 86 3.01 1.78 5.93
C PRO A 86 3.65 1.19 4.68
N PRO A 87 4.21 2.02 3.78
CA PRO A 87 5.12 1.57 2.72
C PRO A 87 6.45 1.10 3.34
N SER A 88 6.48 -0.18 3.77
CA SER A 88 7.51 -0.78 4.62
C SER A 88 8.93 -0.59 4.12
N GLU A 89 9.13 -0.64 2.81
CA GLU A 89 10.46 -0.55 2.24
C GLU A 89 11.01 0.88 2.25
N SER A 90 10.14 1.89 2.30
CA SER A 90 10.54 3.29 2.60
C SER A 90 11.16 3.37 3.99
N LEU A 91 10.55 2.74 5.00
CA LEU A 91 11.08 2.73 6.37
C LEU A 91 12.50 2.12 6.36
N ARG A 92 12.66 0.99 5.67
CA ARG A 92 13.95 0.28 5.58
C ARG A 92 15.05 1.14 4.95
N ILE A 93 14.81 1.79 3.81
CA ILE A 93 15.86 2.59 3.14
C ILE A 93 16.20 3.89 3.88
N HIS A 94 15.30 4.37 4.75
CA HIS A 94 15.56 5.48 5.67
C HIS A 94 16.13 5.02 7.03
N GLY A 95 16.50 3.74 7.15
CA GLY A 95 17.11 3.19 8.36
C GLY A 95 16.16 3.10 9.56
N LYS A 96 14.84 3.03 9.32
CA LYS A 96 13.81 2.90 10.36
C LYS A 96 13.40 1.45 10.52
N LEU A 97 13.36 0.97 11.77
CA LEU A 97 12.79 -0.33 12.08
C LEU A 97 11.26 -0.26 11.98
N TYR A 98 10.66 -1.11 11.17
CA TYR A 98 9.21 -1.30 11.20
C TYR A 98 8.87 -2.43 12.17
N LEU A 99 8.04 -2.13 13.17
CA LEU A 99 7.47 -3.09 14.10
C LEU A 99 6.03 -3.40 13.65
N TYR A 100 5.84 -4.60 13.11
CA TYR A 100 4.55 -5.12 12.70
C TYR A 100 3.84 -5.73 13.91
N GLU A 101 2.76 -5.07 14.34
CA GLU A 101 1.91 -5.56 15.42
C GLU A 101 0.91 -6.60 14.89
N GLU A 102 1.19 -7.87 15.19
CA GLU A 102 0.33 -8.99 14.83
C GLU A 102 -0.72 -9.19 15.92
N ASP A 103 -1.92 -8.69 15.68
CA ASP A 103 -3.01 -8.66 16.65
C ASP A 103 -4.23 -9.48 16.20
N SER A 104 -3.99 -10.51 15.36
CA SER A 104 -5.02 -11.22 14.57
C SER A 104 -6.19 -11.80 15.35
N ARG A 105 -6.02 -11.97 16.66
CA ARG A 105 -7.04 -12.50 17.56
C ARG A 105 -7.55 -11.52 18.62
N LEU A 106 -6.83 -10.42 18.87
CA LEU A 106 -6.97 -9.66 20.11
C LEU A 106 -7.97 -8.50 20.12
N HIS A 107 -8.63 -8.21 19.01
CA HIS A 107 -9.67 -7.16 19.00
C HIS A 107 -11.09 -7.68 19.31
N ASN A 108 -11.27 -8.98 19.56
CA ASN A 108 -12.58 -9.65 19.39
C ASN A 108 -13.00 -10.65 20.47
N LEU A 109 -12.33 -10.72 21.63
CA LEU A 109 -12.86 -11.52 22.76
C LEU A 109 -14.27 -11.05 23.20
N MET A 110 -14.71 -9.89 22.69
CA MET A 110 -16.02 -9.26 22.92
C MET A 110 -16.97 -9.32 21.71
N ASP A 111 -16.63 -10.05 20.64
CA ASP A 111 -17.45 -10.18 19.42
C ASP A 111 -18.02 -11.61 19.28
N PRO A 112 -19.13 -11.94 19.95
CA PRO A 112 -19.67 -13.30 20.05
C PRO A 112 -20.19 -13.88 18.71
N ASP A 113 -20.44 -13.04 17.70
CA ASP A 113 -20.84 -13.45 16.34
C ASP A 113 -19.62 -13.53 15.37
N GLY A 114 -18.39 -13.40 15.90
CA GLY A 114 -17.50 -12.33 15.47
C GLY A 114 -16.51 -12.47 14.31
N ARG A 115 -15.61 -11.47 14.27
CA ARG A 115 -14.53 -11.24 13.28
C ARG A 115 -13.29 -12.14 13.45
N ASN A 116 -13.26 -13.00 14.47
CA ASN A 116 -12.14 -13.89 14.74
C ASN A 116 -12.14 -15.12 13.82
N TYR A 117 -10.94 -15.56 13.44
CA TYR A 117 -10.80 -16.85 12.79
C TYR A 117 -11.02 -17.99 13.79
N LYS A 118 -11.49 -19.14 13.29
CA LYS A 118 -11.57 -20.37 14.09
C LYS A 118 -10.16 -20.76 14.59
N PRO A 119 -9.97 -21.23 15.83
CA PRO A 119 -8.65 -21.58 16.36
C PRO A 119 -7.84 -22.53 15.46
N GLU A 120 -8.52 -23.45 14.75
CA GLU A 120 -7.90 -24.38 13.78
C GLU A 120 -7.21 -23.67 12.60
N HIS A 121 -7.59 -22.44 12.29
CA HIS A 121 -6.99 -21.61 11.24
C HIS A 121 -5.76 -20.82 11.73
N GLY A 122 -5.61 -20.65 13.05
CA GLY A 122 -4.56 -19.81 13.66
C GLY A 122 -3.15 -20.12 13.14
N PRO A 123 -2.72 -21.39 13.06
CA PRO A 123 -1.40 -21.71 12.53
C PRO A 123 -1.16 -21.19 11.12
N ALA A 124 -2.12 -21.29 10.20
CA ALA A 124 -1.96 -20.79 8.83
C ALA A 124 -1.86 -19.25 8.81
N ILE A 125 -2.67 -18.57 9.62
CA ILE A 125 -2.71 -17.11 9.70
C ILE A 125 -1.42 -16.55 10.31
N HIS A 126 -0.98 -17.08 11.46
CA HIS A 126 0.27 -16.63 12.08
C HIS A 126 1.49 -16.98 11.23
N ASN A 127 1.52 -18.15 10.56
CA ASN A 127 2.63 -18.51 9.68
C ASN A 127 2.77 -17.50 8.53
N ARG A 128 1.65 -17.08 7.96
CA ARG A 128 1.60 -16.06 6.91
C ARG A 128 2.08 -14.70 7.42
N CYS A 129 1.58 -14.22 8.56
CA CYS A 129 2.00 -12.96 9.16
C CYS A 129 3.51 -12.97 9.51
N PHE A 130 4.01 -14.07 10.06
CA PHE A 130 5.43 -14.25 10.32
C PHE A 130 6.25 -14.28 9.02
N ALA A 131 5.75 -14.96 7.98
CA ALA A 131 6.41 -14.98 6.68
C ALA A 131 6.56 -13.57 6.10
N GLN A 132 5.51 -12.73 6.18
CA GLN A 132 5.61 -11.32 5.77
C GLN A 132 6.76 -10.61 6.51
N ALA A 133 6.76 -10.69 7.85
CA ALA A 133 7.78 -10.01 8.64
C ALA A 133 9.20 -10.52 8.30
N LEU A 134 9.33 -11.83 8.10
CA LEU A 134 10.59 -12.46 7.76
C LEU A 134 11.09 -12.04 6.37
N THR A 135 10.25 -12.10 5.33
CA THR A 135 10.67 -11.87 3.94
C THR A 135 10.88 -10.39 3.63
N HIS A 136 10.19 -9.48 4.32
CA HIS A 136 10.32 -8.03 4.12
C HIS A 136 11.31 -7.35 5.09
N GLY A 137 11.89 -8.10 6.04
CA GLY A 137 12.88 -7.51 6.96
C GLY A 137 12.25 -6.71 8.11
N LEU A 138 11.05 -7.10 8.55
CA LEU A 138 10.30 -6.38 9.58
C LEU A 138 10.57 -6.98 10.97
N GLY A 139 10.48 -6.13 11.99
CA GLY A 139 10.24 -6.60 13.35
C GLY A 139 8.79 -7.01 13.52
N ILE A 140 8.51 -7.96 14.41
CA ILE A 140 7.17 -8.42 14.72
C ILE A 140 7.03 -8.56 16.23
N TRP A 141 5.90 -8.10 16.76
CA TRP A 141 5.42 -8.55 18.06
C TRP A 141 4.02 -9.10 17.90
N TRP A 142 3.62 -9.98 18.81
CA TRP A 142 2.26 -10.45 18.90
C TRP A 142 1.57 -9.68 20.00
N PHE A 143 0.51 -8.96 19.63
CA PHE A 143 -0.39 -8.40 20.61
C PHE A 143 -1.10 -9.61 21.23
N ALA A 144 -0.82 -9.89 22.50
CA ALA A 144 -1.23 -11.13 23.16
C ALA A 144 -1.86 -10.93 24.56
N ASP A 145 -2.02 -9.68 25.03
CA ASP A 145 -2.59 -9.37 26.35
C ASP A 145 -3.66 -8.24 26.35
N TRP A 146 -4.80 -8.48 25.69
CA TRP A 146 -5.96 -7.57 25.74
C TRP A 146 -7.31 -8.32 25.82
N PRO A 147 -8.13 -8.13 26.88
CA PRO A 147 -7.80 -7.38 28.10
C PRO A 147 -6.62 -8.02 28.85
N ALA A 148 -5.99 -7.26 29.73
CA ALA A 148 -4.85 -7.73 30.52
C ALA A 148 -5.18 -9.04 31.26
N GLY A 149 -4.24 -9.99 31.24
CA GLY A 149 -4.40 -11.37 31.74
C GLY A 149 -4.83 -12.38 30.68
N SER A 150 -5.23 -11.96 29.48
CA SER A 150 -5.64 -12.88 28.40
C SER A 150 -4.48 -13.73 27.87
N TYR A 151 -3.24 -13.27 28.02
CA TYR A 151 -2.06 -14.06 27.67
C TYR A 151 -1.99 -15.39 28.43
N GLU A 152 -2.39 -15.41 29.72
CA GLU A 152 -2.35 -16.61 30.57
C GLU A 152 -3.35 -17.69 30.11
N ASP A 153 -4.40 -17.28 29.40
CA ASP A 153 -5.42 -18.18 28.86
C ASP A 153 -5.12 -18.62 27.41
N LEU A 154 -4.12 -18.04 26.74
CA LEU A 154 -3.71 -18.44 25.39
C LEU A 154 -3.34 -19.92 25.28
N PRO A 155 -2.61 -20.56 26.22
CA PRO A 155 -2.35 -21.99 26.14
C PRO A 155 -3.61 -22.86 26.16
N LYS A 156 -4.70 -22.38 26.77
CA LYS A 156 -5.99 -23.08 26.83
C LYS A 156 -6.82 -22.85 25.57
N THR A 157 -6.83 -21.62 25.08
CA THR A 157 -7.66 -21.20 23.94
C THR A 157 -6.97 -21.40 22.59
N GLU A 158 -5.65 -21.50 22.57
CA GLU A 158 -4.75 -21.63 21.41
C GLU A 158 -3.47 -22.40 21.78
N PRO A 159 -3.57 -23.70 22.11
CA PRO A 159 -2.43 -24.51 22.51
C PRO A 159 -1.33 -24.61 21.42
N ALA A 160 -1.67 -24.33 20.16
CA ALA A 160 -0.70 -24.32 19.06
C ALA A 160 0.15 -23.04 18.98
N PHE A 161 -0.25 -21.94 19.63
CA PHE A 161 0.39 -20.64 19.46
C PHE A 161 1.80 -20.59 20.06
N GLN A 162 1.97 -21.07 21.31
CA GLN A 162 3.28 -21.09 21.97
C GLN A 162 4.33 -21.90 21.17
N PRO A 163 4.06 -23.15 20.70
CA PRO A 163 4.98 -23.87 19.81
C PRO A 163 5.31 -23.13 18.50
N LEU A 164 4.38 -22.33 17.97
CA LEU A 164 4.65 -21.51 16.79
C LEU A 164 5.61 -20.38 17.12
N LEU A 165 5.44 -19.66 18.23
CA LEU A 165 6.35 -18.60 18.66
C LEU A 165 7.78 -19.12 18.86
N GLU A 166 7.95 -20.28 19.49
CA GLU A 166 9.26 -20.93 19.66
C GLU A 166 9.91 -21.25 18.30
N ARG A 167 9.10 -21.75 17.35
CA ARG A 167 9.55 -22.01 15.99
C ARG A 167 9.92 -20.72 15.25
N TYR A 168 9.12 -19.66 15.38
CA TYR A 168 9.38 -18.36 14.77
C TYR A 168 10.65 -17.74 15.32
N GLN A 169 10.89 -17.81 16.64
CA GLN A 169 12.12 -17.33 17.24
C GLN A 169 13.35 -18.05 16.66
N LYS A 170 13.28 -19.37 16.49
CA LYS A 170 14.36 -20.15 15.88
C LYS A 170 14.61 -19.76 14.42
N ILE A 171 13.55 -19.65 13.62
CA ILE A 171 13.66 -19.27 12.20
C ILE A 171 14.15 -17.82 12.06
N GLY A 172 13.62 -16.90 12.86
CA GLY A 172 14.01 -15.49 12.86
C GLY A 172 15.48 -15.33 13.24
N SER A 173 15.95 -16.04 14.27
CA SER A 173 17.37 -16.02 14.68
C SER A 173 18.28 -16.53 13.56
N TRP A 174 17.91 -17.64 12.91
CA TRP A 174 18.64 -18.14 11.74
C TRP A 174 18.63 -17.16 10.57
N ALA A 175 17.50 -16.51 10.29
CA ALA A 175 17.38 -15.57 9.18
C ALA A 175 18.25 -14.31 9.35
N LEU A 176 18.63 -13.95 10.58
CA LEU A 176 19.59 -12.87 10.84
C LEU A 176 21.01 -13.19 10.35
N GLU A 177 21.33 -14.46 10.09
CA GLU A 177 22.62 -14.90 9.55
C GLU A 177 22.67 -14.88 8.01
N LEU A 178 21.54 -14.62 7.35
CA LEU A 178 21.42 -14.62 5.89
C LEU A 178 21.65 -13.22 5.28
N ASP A 179 21.96 -13.18 3.99
CA ASP A 179 21.82 -11.94 3.22
C ASP A 179 20.32 -11.63 3.06
N ARG A 180 19.92 -10.47 3.57
CA ARG A 180 18.54 -9.97 3.56
C ARG A 180 18.37 -8.79 2.61
N SER A 181 19.30 -8.61 1.67
CA SER A 181 19.16 -7.62 0.60
C SER A 181 17.86 -7.87 -0.17
N PRO A 182 17.09 -6.80 -0.50
CA PRO A 182 15.86 -6.95 -1.27
C PRO A 182 16.11 -7.62 -2.62
N ALA A 183 15.22 -8.53 -3.00
CA ALA A 183 15.29 -9.27 -4.26
C ALA A 183 14.10 -8.99 -5.19
N ALA A 184 13.22 -8.06 -4.83
CA ALA A 184 12.09 -7.68 -5.66
C ALA A 184 12.55 -6.97 -6.94
N GLU A 185 11.88 -7.27 -8.04
CA GLU A 185 12.10 -6.62 -9.34
C GLU A 185 10.96 -5.69 -9.73
N VAL A 186 9.98 -5.53 -8.82
CA VAL A 186 8.84 -4.62 -8.95
C VAL A 186 8.80 -3.65 -7.78
N ALA A 187 8.67 -2.36 -8.08
CA ALA A 187 8.41 -1.32 -7.10
C ALA A 187 6.96 -0.83 -7.23
N VAL A 188 6.26 -0.70 -6.10
CA VAL A 188 4.93 -0.11 -5.98
C VAL A 188 5.06 1.22 -5.25
N LEU A 189 4.55 2.30 -5.85
CA LEU A 189 4.81 3.66 -5.41
C LEU A 189 3.52 4.34 -4.99
N ILE A 190 3.50 4.83 -3.76
CA ILE A 190 2.43 5.66 -3.21
C ILE A 190 2.95 7.09 -3.02
N ASP A 191 2.18 8.09 -3.44
CA ASP A 191 2.53 9.49 -3.27
C ASP A 191 1.78 10.08 -2.08
N ASP A 192 2.52 10.44 -1.02
CA ASP A 192 1.93 11.00 0.19
C ASP A 192 1.50 12.47 0.01
N GLU A 193 2.10 13.18 -0.95
CA GLU A 193 1.71 14.55 -1.28
C GLU A 193 0.38 14.61 -2.06
N SER A 194 0.13 13.67 -2.97
CA SER A 194 -1.11 13.62 -3.77
C SER A 194 -2.37 13.54 -2.91
N PHE A 195 -2.30 12.98 -1.70
CA PHE A 195 -3.43 12.99 -0.76
C PHE A 195 -3.97 14.38 -0.41
N PHE A 196 -3.13 15.43 -0.49
CA PHE A 196 -3.55 16.82 -0.26
C PHE A 196 -4.31 17.43 -1.45
N TYR A 197 -4.22 16.81 -2.63
CA TYR A 197 -4.82 17.28 -3.88
C TYR A 197 -5.98 16.40 -4.35
N GLU A 198 -6.14 15.24 -3.73
CA GLU A 198 -7.25 14.32 -3.96
C GLU A 198 -8.50 14.73 -3.18
N THR A 199 -9.63 14.18 -3.62
CA THR A 199 -10.89 14.30 -2.88
C THR A 199 -10.79 13.66 -1.49
N ILE A 200 -11.51 14.23 -0.52
CA ILE A 200 -11.68 13.59 0.80
C ILE A 200 -12.54 12.33 0.72
N HIS A 201 -13.18 12.05 -0.43
CA HIS A 201 -13.94 10.83 -0.63
C HIS A 201 -13.02 9.63 -0.89
N ASN A 202 -13.40 8.45 -0.41
CA ASN A 202 -12.66 7.21 -0.68
C ASN A 202 -12.84 6.69 -2.11
N THR A 203 -13.58 7.39 -2.97
CA THR A 203 -13.91 6.95 -4.33
C THR A 203 -12.68 6.67 -5.19
N ILE A 204 -11.59 7.43 -5.01
CA ILE A 204 -10.31 7.26 -5.71
C ILE A 204 -9.37 6.33 -4.95
N ASN A 205 -9.16 6.57 -3.66
CA ASN A 205 -8.11 5.87 -2.89
C ASN A 205 -8.47 4.42 -2.56
N LEU A 206 -9.76 4.10 -2.47
CA LEU A 206 -10.22 2.73 -2.30
C LEU A 206 -9.74 1.83 -3.45
N PRO A 207 -10.03 2.12 -4.74
CA PRO A 207 -9.57 1.28 -5.84
C PRO A 207 -8.07 1.40 -6.15
N LEU A 208 -7.48 2.60 -6.02
CA LEU A 208 -6.07 2.81 -6.37
C LEU A 208 -5.09 2.22 -5.37
N ILE A 209 -5.42 2.24 -4.07
CA ILE A 209 -4.47 1.87 -3.02
C ILE A 209 -4.98 0.63 -2.28
N PHE A 210 -6.13 0.75 -1.61
CA PHE A 210 -6.58 -0.29 -0.69
C PHE A 210 -6.93 -1.60 -1.41
N GLN A 211 -7.70 -1.54 -2.51
CA GLN A 211 -8.06 -2.74 -3.27
C GLN A 211 -6.84 -3.37 -3.95
N GLN A 212 -5.88 -2.57 -4.45
CA GLN A 212 -4.64 -3.12 -4.99
C GLN A 212 -3.86 -3.84 -3.89
N ARG A 213 -3.75 -3.24 -2.72
CA ARG A 213 -3.10 -3.85 -1.55
C ARG A 213 -3.76 -5.15 -1.09
N VAL A 214 -5.09 -5.22 -1.03
CA VAL A 214 -5.79 -6.39 -0.46
C VAL A 214 -6.01 -7.49 -1.50
N TRP A 215 -6.33 -7.11 -2.74
CA TRP A 215 -6.76 -8.03 -3.79
C TRP A 215 -5.71 -8.24 -4.87
N GLY A 216 -5.08 -7.16 -5.34
CA GLY A 216 -4.14 -7.17 -6.46
C GLY A 216 -2.76 -7.70 -6.09
N LEU A 217 -1.98 -6.91 -5.36
CA LEU A 217 -0.57 -7.14 -5.03
C LEU A 217 -0.28 -8.51 -4.38
N PRO A 218 -1.09 -9.03 -3.44
CA PRO A 218 -0.84 -10.35 -2.85
C PRO A 218 -0.96 -11.51 -3.85
N ARG A 219 -1.61 -11.27 -5.00
CA ARG A 219 -1.86 -12.26 -6.05
C ARG A 219 -1.09 -11.93 -7.33
N PHE A 220 -0.18 -10.95 -7.26
CA PHE A 220 0.59 -10.46 -8.40
C PHE A 220 1.56 -11.51 -8.97
N GLY A 221 1.96 -12.51 -8.16
CA GLY A 221 2.78 -13.63 -8.61
C GLY A 221 4.28 -13.33 -8.74
N ALA A 222 4.70 -12.11 -8.40
CA ALA A 222 6.11 -11.71 -8.30
C ALA A 222 6.38 -10.92 -7.01
N PRO A 223 7.59 -11.00 -6.44
CA PRO A 223 7.98 -10.17 -5.30
C PRO A 223 7.95 -8.70 -5.67
N HIS A 224 7.42 -7.88 -4.77
CA HIS A 224 7.33 -6.44 -4.94
C HIS A 224 7.65 -5.73 -3.62
N ASP A 225 8.20 -4.54 -3.74
CA ASP A 225 8.52 -3.63 -2.64
C ASP A 225 7.60 -2.40 -2.71
N VAL A 226 7.20 -1.85 -1.55
CA VAL A 226 6.31 -0.67 -1.48
C VAL A 226 7.05 0.54 -0.93
N TYR A 227 7.15 1.59 -1.74
CA TYR A 227 7.89 2.81 -1.44
C TYR A 227 7.02 4.07 -1.51
N LEU A 228 7.43 5.12 -0.80
CA LEU A 228 7.02 6.48 -1.13
C LEU A 228 7.56 6.84 -2.52
N LEU A 229 6.72 7.46 -3.34
CA LEU A 229 7.13 7.95 -4.66
C LEU A 229 8.35 8.87 -4.58
N GLN A 230 8.41 9.68 -3.53
CA GLN A 230 9.49 10.62 -3.35
C GLN A 230 10.86 9.95 -3.16
N ASP A 231 10.91 8.72 -2.64
CA ASP A 231 12.17 7.99 -2.53
C ASP A 231 12.74 7.63 -3.91
N LEU A 232 11.86 7.34 -4.87
CA LEU A 232 12.25 7.14 -6.27
C LEU A 232 12.73 8.45 -6.88
N VAL A 233 12.00 9.54 -6.67
CA VAL A 233 12.35 10.90 -7.16
C VAL A 233 13.72 11.35 -6.65
N ASP A 234 14.01 11.06 -5.37
CA ASP A 234 15.30 11.35 -4.74
C ASP A 234 16.43 10.41 -5.20
N GLY A 235 16.15 9.41 -6.02
CA GLY A 235 17.13 8.45 -6.53
C GLY A 235 17.63 7.44 -5.47
N LYS A 236 16.85 7.19 -4.41
CA LYS A 236 17.23 6.28 -3.31
C LYS A 236 16.94 4.81 -3.61
N LEU A 237 16.13 4.52 -4.63
CA LEU A 237 15.76 3.16 -5.01
C LEU A 237 16.78 2.53 -5.96
N PRO A 238 17.04 1.21 -5.84
CA PRO A 238 17.72 0.48 -6.89
C PRO A 238 16.86 0.46 -8.19
N PRO A 239 17.45 0.12 -9.34
CA PRO A 239 16.68 -0.06 -10.56
C PRO A 239 15.74 -1.27 -10.46
N TYR A 240 14.45 -1.06 -10.75
CA TYR A 240 13.44 -2.11 -10.86
C TYR A 240 13.09 -2.37 -12.34
N LYS A 241 12.54 -3.54 -12.64
CA LYS A 241 12.06 -3.85 -14.00
C LYS A 241 10.67 -3.25 -14.26
N LEU A 242 9.84 -3.20 -13.21
CA LEU A 242 8.49 -2.66 -13.25
C LEU A 242 8.25 -1.67 -12.11
N TYR A 243 7.66 -0.53 -12.43
CA TYR A 243 7.19 0.47 -11.47
C TYR A 243 5.66 0.57 -11.59
N ILE A 244 4.94 0.40 -10.49
CA ILE A 244 3.48 0.53 -10.41
C ILE A 244 3.15 1.77 -9.59
N PHE A 245 2.54 2.76 -10.20
CA PHE A 245 2.25 4.04 -9.56
C PHE A 245 0.79 4.11 -9.14
N LEU A 246 0.54 4.09 -7.83
CA LEU A 246 -0.80 4.01 -7.28
C LEU A 246 -1.58 5.32 -7.45
N ASN A 247 -1.01 6.44 -7.03
CA ASN A 247 -1.70 7.73 -6.98
C ASN A 247 -0.80 8.97 -7.22
N PRO A 248 0.11 9.01 -8.23
CA PRO A 248 0.94 10.20 -8.47
C PRO A 248 0.13 11.34 -9.13
N VAL A 249 -0.96 11.80 -8.52
CA VAL A 249 -1.92 12.74 -9.10
C VAL A 249 -1.32 14.14 -9.21
N ARG A 250 -0.56 14.57 -8.20
CA ARG A 250 0.12 15.87 -8.17
C ARG A 250 1.63 15.71 -8.22
N LEU A 251 2.24 16.38 -9.20
CA LEU A 251 3.69 16.53 -9.32
C LEU A 251 4.00 17.95 -9.81
N ASP A 252 4.77 18.71 -9.03
CA ASP A 252 5.39 19.92 -9.57
C ASP A 252 6.39 19.59 -10.70
N ARG A 253 6.81 20.63 -11.43
CA ARG A 253 7.78 20.51 -12.53
C ARG A 253 9.02 19.71 -12.13
N ALA A 254 9.63 20.04 -10.99
CA ALA A 254 10.89 19.45 -10.58
C ALA A 254 10.73 17.96 -10.25
N ARG A 255 9.68 17.60 -9.51
CA ARG A 255 9.34 16.20 -9.19
C ARG A 255 9.01 15.41 -10.45
N ARG A 256 8.27 16.00 -11.40
CA ARG A 256 7.91 15.35 -12.66
C ARG A 256 9.15 15.10 -13.54
N ASP A 257 10.02 16.09 -13.70
CA ASP A 257 11.25 15.97 -14.48
C ASP A 257 12.19 14.91 -13.88
N ALA A 258 12.36 14.92 -12.55
CA ALA A 258 13.16 13.92 -11.85
C ALA A 258 12.56 12.51 -11.97
N LEU A 259 11.24 12.36 -11.80
CA LEU A 259 10.56 11.08 -11.99
C LEU A 259 10.75 10.55 -13.43
N ALA A 260 10.56 11.42 -14.43
CA ALA A 260 10.75 11.07 -15.83
C ALA A 260 12.18 10.56 -16.10
N GLN A 261 13.21 11.18 -15.51
CA GLN A 261 14.60 10.72 -15.62
C GLN A 261 14.83 9.34 -14.98
N GLN A 262 14.13 9.01 -13.90
CA GLN A 262 14.26 7.72 -13.22
C GLN A 262 13.63 6.57 -14.01
N ILE A 263 12.53 6.82 -14.73
CA ILE A 263 11.74 5.77 -15.39
C ILE A 263 12.01 5.64 -16.89
N ARG A 264 12.47 6.70 -17.57
CA ARG A 264 12.72 6.70 -19.03
C ARG A 264 14.11 6.15 -19.39
N ARG A 265 14.72 5.37 -18.51
CA ARG A 265 16.03 4.77 -18.71
C ARG A 265 15.92 3.25 -18.83
N ASN A 266 16.87 2.64 -19.52
CA ASN A 266 17.19 1.22 -19.42
C ASN A 266 16.01 0.25 -19.65
N GLY A 267 15.01 0.62 -20.45
CA GLY A 267 13.90 -0.27 -20.85
C GLY A 267 12.97 -0.70 -19.72
N GLN A 268 12.89 0.08 -18.64
CA GLN A 268 12.01 -0.20 -17.50
C GLN A 268 10.54 0.04 -17.89
N VAL A 269 9.62 -0.70 -17.26
CA VAL A 269 8.17 -0.58 -17.50
C VAL A 269 7.52 0.23 -16.39
N ALA A 270 6.62 1.16 -16.76
CA ALA A 270 5.81 1.93 -15.83
C ALA A 270 4.32 1.62 -16.06
N VAL A 271 3.60 1.32 -14.98
CA VAL A 271 2.15 1.16 -14.97
C VAL A 271 1.55 2.31 -14.18
N TRP A 272 0.79 3.14 -14.88
CA TRP A 272 0.06 4.28 -14.32
C TRP A 272 -1.39 3.88 -14.14
N LEU A 273 -1.93 4.00 -12.92
CA LEU A 273 -3.33 3.62 -12.69
C LEU A 273 -4.30 4.71 -13.17
N TYR A 274 -4.33 5.87 -12.51
CA TYR A 274 -5.29 6.93 -12.79
C TYR A 274 -4.67 8.31 -12.55
N ALA A 275 -4.95 9.25 -13.46
CA ALA A 275 -4.62 10.67 -13.34
C ALA A 275 -3.14 10.99 -13.04
N ALA A 276 -2.20 10.12 -13.45
CA ALA A 276 -0.79 10.28 -13.15
C ALA A 276 -0.23 11.59 -13.76
N GLY A 277 0.25 12.48 -12.90
CA GLY A 277 0.80 13.78 -13.26
C GLY A 277 -0.24 14.80 -13.68
N TYR A 278 -1.54 14.59 -13.44
CA TYR A 278 -2.58 15.51 -13.91
C TYR A 278 -2.46 16.93 -13.34
N ILE A 279 -2.06 17.05 -12.07
CA ILE A 279 -1.97 18.33 -11.36
C ILE A 279 -0.49 18.75 -11.21
N GLU A 280 -0.15 19.93 -11.73
CA GLU A 280 1.07 20.67 -11.37
C GLU A 280 0.66 21.78 -10.38
N ASP A 281 0.61 23.04 -10.84
CA ASP A 281 -0.09 24.12 -10.14
C ASP A 281 -1.59 24.15 -10.46
N ALA A 282 -1.96 23.62 -11.64
CA ALA A 282 -3.31 23.48 -12.12
C ALA A 282 -3.48 22.14 -12.86
N PRO A 283 -4.72 21.62 -12.95
CA PRO A 283 -4.99 20.39 -13.71
C PRO A 283 -4.83 20.60 -15.22
N ALA A 284 -4.08 19.72 -15.90
CA ALA A 284 -3.87 19.76 -17.34
C ALA A 284 -3.50 18.39 -17.93
N LEU A 285 -4.01 18.06 -19.13
CA LEU A 285 -3.69 16.80 -19.82
C LEU A 285 -2.26 16.80 -20.37
N GLU A 286 -1.74 17.98 -20.65
CA GLU A 286 -0.36 18.22 -21.09
C GLU A 286 0.64 17.76 -20.02
N ASN A 287 0.29 17.89 -18.73
CA ASN A 287 1.14 17.42 -17.64
C ASN A 287 1.23 15.88 -17.63
N MET A 288 0.11 15.18 -17.89
CA MET A 288 0.08 13.72 -18.01
C MET A 288 0.87 13.25 -19.24
N THR A 289 0.74 13.98 -20.35
CA THR A 289 1.47 13.72 -21.59
C THR A 289 2.98 13.88 -21.36
N ASP A 290 3.38 14.97 -20.72
CA ASP A 290 4.77 15.26 -20.36
C ASP A 290 5.39 14.19 -19.47
N LEU A 291 4.62 13.59 -18.54
CA LEU A 291 5.08 12.49 -17.68
C LEU A 291 5.13 11.14 -18.41
N THR A 292 4.01 10.73 -19.01
CA THR A 292 3.81 9.34 -19.46
C THR A 292 4.24 9.11 -20.90
N GLY A 293 4.29 10.16 -21.72
CA GLY A 293 4.51 10.10 -23.16
C GLY A 293 3.24 9.85 -23.98
N PHE A 294 2.11 9.51 -23.34
CA PHE A 294 0.84 9.29 -24.04
C PHE A 294 0.01 10.57 -24.17
N GLN A 295 -0.71 10.70 -25.27
CA GLN A 295 -1.74 11.73 -25.43
C GLN A 295 -3.07 11.26 -24.82
N PHE A 296 -3.77 12.17 -24.13
CA PHE A 296 -5.00 11.84 -23.41
C PHE A 296 -6.19 12.68 -23.86
N GLY A 297 -7.36 12.05 -23.83
CA GLY A 297 -8.66 12.71 -23.84
C GLY A 297 -9.31 12.66 -22.45
N THR A 298 -10.35 13.48 -22.25
CA THR A 298 -11.10 13.51 -20.98
C THR A 298 -12.61 13.47 -21.18
N GLY A 299 -13.31 12.80 -20.24
CA GLY A 299 -14.76 12.90 -20.10
C GLY A 299 -15.16 13.58 -18.81
N LYS A 300 -16.19 14.43 -18.92
CA LYS A 300 -16.69 15.28 -17.83
C LYS A 300 -17.86 14.67 -17.05
N ASN A 301 -18.38 13.54 -17.50
CA ASN A 301 -19.48 12.86 -16.82
C ASN A 301 -18.91 11.85 -15.83
N ALA A 302 -19.38 11.93 -14.59
CA ALA A 302 -18.98 10.97 -13.57
C ALA A 302 -19.46 9.55 -13.93
N TRP A 303 -18.58 8.56 -13.82
CA TRP A 303 -18.84 7.16 -14.14
C TRP A 303 -17.85 6.24 -13.44
N GLY A 304 -18.15 4.94 -13.35
CA GLY A 304 -17.19 3.92 -12.94
C GLY A 304 -16.31 3.47 -14.10
N PRO A 305 -15.02 3.85 -14.16
CA PRO A 305 -14.14 3.46 -15.25
C PRO A 305 -13.72 1.99 -15.08
N MET A 306 -14.58 1.09 -15.55
CA MET A 306 -14.22 -0.30 -15.78
C MET A 306 -13.53 -0.43 -17.14
N MET A 307 -12.51 -1.26 -17.20
CA MET A 307 -11.75 -1.58 -18.40
C MET A 307 -11.94 -3.05 -18.77
N HIS A 308 -11.96 -3.32 -20.06
CA HIS A 308 -11.90 -4.66 -20.61
C HIS A 308 -10.76 -4.76 -21.61
N ILE A 309 -10.18 -5.95 -21.74
CA ILE A 309 -9.13 -6.23 -22.72
C ILE A 309 -9.78 -6.51 -24.07
N ASN A 310 -9.26 -5.91 -25.14
CA ASN A 310 -9.78 -6.10 -26.51
C ASN A 310 -8.71 -6.56 -27.52
N ASN A 311 -7.44 -6.55 -27.13
CA ASN A 311 -6.33 -7.06 -27.92
C ASN A 311 -5.74 -8.28 -27.22
N PHE A 312 -6.06 -9.48 -27.70
CA PHE A 312 -5.55 -10.76 -27.15
C PHE A 312 -4.40 -11.35 -27.97
N GLN A 313 -3.87 -10.58 -28.92
CA GLN A 313 -2.72 -10.98 -29.74
C GLN A 313 -1.40 -10.49 -29.13
N HIS A 314 -1.45 -9.44 -28.30
CA HIS A 314 -0.28 -8.88 -27.64
C HIS A 314 0.27 -9.82 -26.55
N GLU A 315 1.59 -9.82 -26.36
CA GLU A 315 2.27 -10.73 -25.44
C GLU A 315 1.80 -10.60 -23.98
N ILE A 316 1.47 -9.38 -23.56
CA ILE A 316 0.99 -9.08 -22.19
C ILE A 316 -0.42 -9.66 -21.94
N THR A 317 -1.28 -9.69 -22.97
CA THR A 317 -2.72 -9.95 -22.82
C THR A 317 -3.16 -11.30 -23.40
N LYS A 318 -2.34 -11.98 -24.20
CA LYS A 318 -2.68 -13.24 -24.89
C LYS A 318 -3.15 -14.39 -23.99
N ASN A 319 -2.72 -14.38 -22.72
CA ASN A 319 -3.07 -15.40 -21.73
C ASN A 319 -4.09 -14.91 -20.68
N ILE A 320 -4.60 -13.69 -20.84
CA ILE A 320 -5.62 -13.14 -19.93
C ILE A 320 -6.99 -13.67 -20.35
N PRO A 321 -7.82 -14.17 -19.41
CA PRO A 321 -9.20 -14.57 -19.71
C PRO A 321 -10.02 -13.41 -20.30
N GLN A 322 -10.89 -13.71 -21.27
CA GLN A 322 -11.67 -12.67 -21.97
C GLN A 322 -12.73 -12.00 -21.09
N ASP A 323 -13.09 -12.61 -19.97
CA ASP A 323 -14.04 -12.10 -18.99
C ASP A 323 -13.38 -11.24 -17.89
N VAL A 324 -12.08 -10.98 -18.00
CA VAL A 324 -11.40 -10.05 -17.09
C VAL A 324 -11.90 -8.63 -17.30
N MET A 325 -12.45 -8.07 -16.23
CA MET A 325 -12.79 -6.68 -16.09
C MET A 325 -11.93 -6.09 -14.98
N TRP A 326 -11.32 -4.93 -15.22
CA TRP A 326 -10.44 -4.27 -14.27
C TRP A 326 -10.81 -2.80 -14.11
N GLY A 327 -10.86 -2.29 -12.89
CA GLY A 327 -11.26 -0.90 -12.63
C GLY A 327 -12.17 -0.79 -11.41
N THR A 328 -13.04 0.21 -11.41
CA THR A 328 -13.95 0.47 -10.30
C THR A 328 -15.34 0.89 -10.75
N ASN A 329 -16.35 0.53 -9.96
CA ASN A 329 -17.71 1.05 -10.09
C ASN A 329 -17.90 2.39 -9.35
N ASN A 330 -16.88 2.89 -8.66
CA ASN A 330 -16.93 4.19 -8.01
C ASN A 330 -17.09 5.30 -9.05
N SER A 331 -17.97 6.25 -8.79
CA SER A 331 -18.21 7.37 -9.69
C SER A 331 -17.03 8.35 -9.65
N LEU A 332 -16.22 8.35 -10.71
CA LEU A 332 -15.03 9.19 -10.86
C LEU A 332 -15.23 10.26 -11.94
N VAL A 333 -14.63 11.44 -11.73
CA VAL A 333 -14.52 12.51 -12.71
C VAL A 333 -13.31 13.38 -12.36
N PRO A 334 -12.52 13.87 -13.33
CA PRO A 334 -12.57 13.58 -14.76
C PRO A 334 -12.17 12.14 -15.11
N LEU A 335 -12.76 11.57 -16.16
CA LEU A 335 -12.32 10.26 -16.67
C LEU A 335 -11.29 10.47 -17.78
N PHE A 336 -10.25 9.64 -17.81
CA PHE A 336 -9.19 9.72 -18.81
C PHE A 336 -9.22 8.52 -19.76
N HIS A 337 -8.81 8.75 -20.99
CA HIS A 337 -8.60 7.72 -22.02
C HIS A 337 -7.45 8.15 -22.92
N ILE A 338 -6.90 7.19 -23.66
CA ILE A 338 -5.80 7.42 -24.60
C ILE A 338 -6.38 7.97 -25.91
N GLU A 339 -5.79 9.06 -26.41
CA GLU A 339 -6.02 9.64 -27.75
C GLU A 339 -4.68 9.72 -28.51
N ASP A 340 -3.82 8.74 -28.30
CA ASP A 340 -2.50 8.63 -28.91
C ASP A 340 -2.51 7.62 -30.07
N PRO A 341 -2.30 8.06 -31.32
CA PRO A 341 -2.27 7.16 -32.48
C PRO A 341 -1.03 6.25 -32.54
N GLU A 342 0.02 6.56 -31.77
CA GLU A 342 1.23 5.73 -31.69
C GLU A 342 1.14 4.66 -30.58
N ALA A 343 0.15 4.79 -29.69
CA ALA A 343 -0.07 3.82 -28.62
C ALA A 343 -0.68 2.50 -29.15
N ILE A 344 -0.22 1.38 -28.59
CA ILE A 344 -0.85 0.08 -28.81
C ILE A 344 -1.95 -0.09 -27.78
N GLU A 345 -3.20 -0.03 -28.25
CA GLU A 345 -4.37 -0.32 -27.42
C GLU A 345 -4.38 -1.79 -26.99
N LEU A 346 -4.40 -2.02 -25.68
CA LEU A 346 -4.56 -3.35 -25.08
C LEU A 346 -5.99 -3.60 -24.58
N GLY A 347 -6.71 -2.53 -24.26
CA GLY A 347 -8.07 -2.57 -23.76
C GLY A 347 -8.76 -1.22 -23.87
N GLN A 348 -9.99 -1.17 -23.38
CA GLN A 348 -10.82 0.03 -23.43
C GLN A 348 -11.44 0.33 -22.08
N VAL A 349 -11.45 1.62 -21.72
CA VAL A 349 -12.22 2.18 -20.61
C VAL A 349 -13.67 2.36 -21.05
N VAL A 350 -14.60 1.90 -20.22
CA VAL A 350 -16.05 2.08 -20.40
C VAL A 350 -16.48 3.41 -19.79
N TYR A 351 -17.17 4.21 -20.59
CA TYR A 351 -17.76 5.50 -20.24
C TYR A 351 -19.28 5.40 -20.15
N SER A 352 -19.91 6.43 -19.57
CA SER A 352 -21.36 6.56 -19.56
C SER A 352 -21.97 6.50 -20.97
N LEU A 353 -23.21 5.99 -21.05
CA LEU A 353 -23.92 5.71 -22.31
C LEU A 353 -23.28 4.61 -23.18
N GLY A 354 -22.51 3.69 -22.58
CA GLY A 354 -21.96 2.52 -23.27
C GLY A 354 -20.83 2.84 -24.25
N ARG A 355 -20.18 4.00 -24.11
CA ARG A 355 -19.04 4.37 -24.94
C ARG A 355 -17.80 3.63 -24.45
N CYS A 356 -17.01 3.09 -25.37
CA CYS A 356 -15.70 2.53 -25.05
C CYS A 356 -14.62 3.39 -25.70
N LYS A 357 -13.56 3.69 -24.95
CA LYS A 357 -12.43 4.51 -25.39
C LYS A 357 -11.11 3.79 -25.09
N PRO A 358 -10.06 3.98 -25.91
CA PRO A 358 -8.76 3.33 -25.68
C PRO A 358 -8.25 3.60 -24.27
N GLY A 359 -7.72 2.57 -23.61
CA GLY A 359 -7.40 2.57 -22.19
C GLY A 359 -5.99 2.07 -21.87
#